data_AF-A0A511MF86-F1
#
_entry.id   AF-A0A511MF86-F1
#
_cell.length_a   1.000
_cell.length_b   1.000
_cell.length_c   1.000
_cell.angle_alpha   90.00
_cell.angle_beta   90.00
_cell.angle_gamma   90.00
#
_symmetry.space_group_name_H-M   'P 1'
#
loop_
_entity.id
_entity.type
_entity.pdbx_description
1 polymer ?
#
loop_
_entity_poly.entity_id
_entity_poly.type
_entity_poly.pdbx_seq_one_letter_code
_entity_poly.pdbx_strand_id
1 'polypeptide(L)'
;MNPTTSQCHYRRGRNLNTCDDAIASFTPDKWLACTGQVGHLFDGLSYLLQAAQEWQLQTDLKLEVVGYPAQTYAMDSVFLRARSLFEFFIGRGAMNYCHAHCLFGLTNQFGYAKYQPAQGVVSTTTDWADVLHVGSIHLKDRGRPVQLVGHDGTLKDLNQMPGDFAKGILDVWVDFETELQAQGHAQLHGMAEACRVKAVEDAGNIFDSVMQRAGAYQIASTKKVTKLF
;
A
#
# COMPACT_ATOMS: atom_id res chain seq x y z
N MET A 1 12.49 19.38 -22.18
CA MET A 1 11.60 18.81 -23.21
C MET A 1 10.51 18.07 -22.48
N ASN A 2 9.25 18.48 -22.62
CA ASN A 2 8.13 17.79 -21.97
C ASN A 2 8.06 16.36 -22.51
N PRO A 3 8.02 15.31 -21.67
CA PRO A 3 7.76 13.96 -22.14
C PRO A 3 6.40 13.97 -22.84
N THR A 4 6.39 13.58 -24.11
CA THR A 4 5.17 13.45 -24.89
C THR A 4 4.27 12.43 -24.19
N THR A 5 3.03 12.84 -23.89
CA THR A 5 1.90 12.08 -23.34
C THR A 5 1.51 10.82 -24.13
N SER A 6 2.28 10.45 -25.15
CA SER A 6 2.00 9.35 -26.06
C SER A 6 2.23 7.95 -25.48
N GLN A 7 2.67 7.83 -24.22
CA GLN A 7 2.81 6.54 -23.53
C GLN A 7 1.58 6.19 -22.67
N CYS A 8 0.65 7.13 -22.47
CA CYS A 8 -0.56 6.95 -21.65
C CYS A 8 -1.82 6.72 -22.53
N HIS A 9 -1.72 6.02 -23.66
CA HIS A 9 -2.82 5.90 -24.63
C HIS A 9 -3.84 4.80 -24.30
N TYR A 10 -5.09 5.22 -24.10
CA TYR A 10 -6.29 4.38 -24.03
C TYR A 10 -6.67 3.83 -25.42
N ARG A 11 -6.95 2.52 -25.53
CA ARG A 11 -7.60 1.95 -26.72
C ARG A 11 -9.13 1.93 -26.55
N ARG A 12 -9.82 2.61 -27.48
CA ARG A 12 -11.25 2.96 -27.50
C ARG A 12 -12.25 1.82 -27.20
N GLY A 13 -13.08 2.03 -26.18
CA GLY A 13 -14.46 1.52 -26.05
C GLY A 13 -15.42 2.69 -25.73
N ARG A 14 -16.67 2.62 -26.20
CA ARG A 14 -17.57 3.76 -26.51
C ARG A 14 -18.10 4.65 -25.34
N ASN A 15 -17.60 4.56 -24.11
CA ASN A 15 -18.02 5.45 -23.02
C ASN A 15 -16.76 5.85 -22.22
N LEU A 16 -16.31 7.09 -22.37
CA LEU A 16 -14.92 7.50 -22.11
C LEU A 16 -14.79 8.29 -20.80
N ASN A 17 -14.25 7.67 -19.76
CA ASN A 17 -13.40 8.37 -18.79
C ASN A 17 -11.96 8.18 -19.31
N THR A 18 -11.35 9.20 -19.91
CA THR A 18 -9.98 9.10 -20.43
C THR A 18 -8.94 9.47 -19.36
N CYS A 19 -7.69 9.03 -19.54
CA CYS A 19 -6.57 9.56 -18.74
C CYS A 19 -6.44 11.09 -18.91
N ASP A 20 -6.77 11.63 -20.09
CA ASP A 20 -6.76 13.06 -20.35
C ASP A 20 -7.79 13.81 -19.50
N ASP A 21 -8.99 13.26 -19.30
CA ASP A 21 -10.02 13.83 -18.41
C ASP A 21 -9.58 13.77 -16.93
N ALA A 22 -8.92 12.67 -16.54
CA ALA A 22 -8.35 12.52 -15.21
C ALA A 22 -7.21 13.53 -14.97
N ILE A 23 -6.34 13.75 -15.98
CA ILE A 23 -5.26 14.74 -15.94
C ILE A 23 -5.85 16.17 -15.93
N ALA A 24 -6.88 16.45 -16.73
CA ALA A 24 -7.50 17.78 -16.79
C ALA A 24 -8.17 18.19 -15.48
N SER A 25 -8.62 17.21 -14.68
CA SER A 25 -9.20 17.42 -13.35
C SER A 25 -8.23 17.14 -12.20
N PHE A 26 -6.98 16.78 -12.51
CA PHE A 26 -5.96 16.46 -11.52
C PHE A 26 -5.49 17.72 -10.80
N THR A 27 -5.54 17.65 -9.47
CA THR A 27 -4.98 18.67 -8.60
C THR A 27 -4.14 17.96 -7.56
N PRO A 28 -2.82 18.21 -7.47
CA PRO A 28 -1.93 17.50 -6.57
C PRO A 28 -2.40 17.51 -5.11
N ASP A 29 -3.00 18.61 -4.64
CA ASP A 29 -3.55 18.70 -3.28
C ASP A 29 -4.63 17.64 -3.00
N LYS A 30 -5.51 17.34 -3.97
CA LYS A 30 -6.52 16.27 -3.78
C LYS A 30 -5.91 14.87 -3.68
N TRP A 31 -4.64 14.71 -4.02
CA TRP A 31 -3.94 13.42 -3.96
C TRP A 31 -2.93 13.38 -2.80
N LEU A 32 -2.22 14.48 -2.54
CA LEU A 32 -1.09 14.58 -1.61
C LEU A 32 -1.29 15.62 -0.47
N ALA A 33 -2.50 16.12 -0.21
CA ALA A 33 -2.73 16.91 1.00
C ALA A 33 -2.82 16.01 2.24
N CYS A 34 -2.07 16.35 3.29
CA CYS A 34 -2.18 15.72 4.61
C CYS A 34 -2.92 16.58 5.66
N THR A 35 -3.36 17.78 5.28
CA THR A 35 -4.11 18.72 6.13
C THR A 35 -5.29 19.33 5.38
N GLY A 36 -6.41 19.60 6.06
CA GLY A 36 -7.63 20.12 5.42
C GLY A 36 -8.44 19.00 4.75
N GLN A 37 -8.68 19.11 3.44
CA GLN A 37 -9.27 18.01 2.67
C GLN A 37 -8.17 16.96 2.39
N VAL A 38 -8.20 15.87 3.15
CA VAL A 38 -7.25 14.74 3.06
C VAL A 38 -7.18 14.22 1.62
N GLY A 39 -5.97 14.17 1.07
CA GLY A 39 -5.71 13.70 -0.28
C GLY A 39 -5.82 12.18 -0.39
N HIS A 40 -6.20 11.69 -1.58
CA HIS A 40 -6.47 10.26 -1.81
C HIS A 40 -5.29 9.33 -1.52
N LEU A 41 -4.05 9.73 -1.84
CA LEU A 41 -2.87 8.88 -1.58
C LEU A 41 -2.49 8.89 -0.12
N PHE A 42 -2.61 10.05 0.54
CA PHE A 42 -2.38 10.13 1.98
C PHE A 42 -3.41 9.30 2.75
N ASP A 43 -4.70 9.38 2.41
CA ASP A 43 -5.74 8.53 3.01
C ASP A 43 -5.42 7.05 2.82
N GLY A 44 -5.11 6.65 1.59
CA GLY A 44 -4.76 5.27 1.26
C GLY A 44 -3.55 4.75 2.05
N LEU A 45 -2.48 5.54 2.11
CA LEU A 45 -1.25 5.20 2.83
C LEU A 45 -1.48 5.16 4.34
N SER A 46 -2.09 6.20 4.91
CA SER A 46 -2.34 6.29 6.35
C SER A 46 -3.22 5.14 6.83
N TYR A 47 -4.29 4.82 6.09
CA TYR A 47 -5.16 3.70 6.41
C TYR A 47 -4.41 2.35 6.34
N LEU A 48 -3.59 2.14 5.30
CA LEU A 48 -2.78 0.94 5.15
C LEU A 48 -1.84 0.73 6.34
N LEU A 49 -1.07 1.76 6.72
CA LEU A 49 -0.06 1.64 7.78
C LEU A 49 -0.71 1.46 9.15
N GLN A 50 -1.78 2.19 9.45
CA GLN A 50 -2.53 2.03 10.70
C GLN A 50 -3.13 0.63 10.82
N ALA A 51 -3.76 0.12 9.77
CA ALA A 51 -4.32 -1.23 9.77
C ALA A 51 -3.23 -2.32 9.93
N ALA A 52 -2.06 -2.14 9.31
CA ALA A 52 -0.93 -3.05 9.49
C ALA A 52 -0.41 -3.05 10.93
N GLN A 53 -0.28 -1.87 11.56
CA GLN A 53 0.11 -1.75 12.95
C GLN A 53 -0.93 -2.37 13.90
N GLU A 54 -2.22 -2.17 13.63
CA GLU A 54 -3.29 -2.80 14.40
C GLU A 54 -3.26 -4.33 14.28
N TRP A 55 -3.07 -4.86 13.07
CA TRP A 55 -2.91 -6.29 12.85
C TRP A 55 -1.74 -6.87 13.67
N GLN A 56 -0.59 -6.18 13.70
CA GLN A 56 0.57 -6.61 14.47
C GLN A 56 0.29 -6.62 15.97
N LEU A 57 -0.34 -5.56 16.50
CA LEU A 57 -0.71 -5.47 17.92
C LEU A 57 -1.66 -6.62 18.32
N GLN A 58 -2.68 -6.87 17.51
CA GLN A 58 -3.64 -7.93 17.78
C GLN A 58 -2.98 -9.32 17.71
N THR A 59 -2.00 -9.52 16.82
CA THR A 59 -1.18 -10.74 16.72
C THR A 59 -0.31 -10.94 17.96
N ASP A 60 0.43 -9.91 18.38
CA ASP A 60 1.33 -9.97 19.54
C ASP A 60 0.55 -10.20 20.86
N LEU A 61 -0.60 -9.55 20.98
CA LEU A 61 -1.48 -9.68 22.15
C LEU A 61 -2.30 -10.98 22.13
N LYS A 62 -2.35 -11.70 21.00
CA LYS A 62 -3.19 -12.89 20.78
C LYS A 62 -4.67 -12.63 21.10
N LEU A 63 -5.19 -11.51 20.62
CA LEU A 63 -6.58 -11.12 20.86
C LEU A 63 -7.54 -12.03 20.07
N GLU A 64 -8.09 -13.04 20.72
CA GLU A 64 -9.16 -13.88 20.19
C GLU A 64 -10.51 -13.26 20.58
N VAL A 65 -11.16 -12.56 19.64
CA VAL A 65 -12.54 -12.08 19.82
C VAL A 65 -13.50 -13.21 19.43
N VAL A 66 -14.45 -13.54 20.31
CA VAL A 66 -15.44 -14.59 20.08
C VAL A 66 -16.28 -14.26 18.84
N GLY A 67 -16.29 -15.17 17.86
CA GLY A 67 -17.13 -15.09 16.66
C GLY A 67 -16.48 -14.47 15.43
N TYR A 68 -15.41 -13.69 15.56
CA TYR A 68 -14.60 -13.20 14.43
C TYR A 68 -13.23 -12.70 14.92
N PRO A 69 -12.09 -13.20 14.42
CA PRO A 69 -10.78 -12.68 14.83
C PRO A 69 -10.64 -11.25 14.32
N ALA A 70 -10.50 -10.27 15.23
CA ALA A 70 -10.28 -8.86 14.89
C ALA A 70 -9.11 -8.66 13.91
N GLN A 71 -8.10 -9.54 14.00
CA GLN A 71 -6.95 -9.63 13.10
C GLN A 71 -7.36 -9.71 11.63
N THR A 72 -8.50 -10.34 11.35
CA THR A 72 -9.00 -10.49 9.98
C THR A 72 -9.41 -9.16 9.37
N TYR A 73 -10.06 -8.28 10.12
CA TYR A 73 -10.50 -6.98 9.59
C TYR A 73 -9.31 -6.08 9.23
N ALA A 74 -8.32 -6.02 10.14
CA ALA A 74 -7.10 -5.26 9.92
C ALA A 74 -6.30 -5.82 8.72
N MET A 75 -6.20 -7.15 8.62
CA MET A 75 -5.57 -7.82 7.48
C MET A 75 -6.27 -7.51 6.14
N ASP A 76 -7.59 -7.64 6.08
CA ASP A 76 -8.38 -7.40 4.86
C ASP A 76 -8.21 -5.96 4.38
N SER A 77 -8.25 -5.03 5.34
CA SER A 77 -8.00 -3.61 5.11
C SER A 77 -6.62 -3.37 4.50
N VAL A 78 -5.58 -4.01 5.04
CA VAL A 78 -4.23 -3.91 4.50
C VAL A 78 -4.16 -4.43 3.08
N PHE A 79 -4.71 -5.60 2.79
CA PHE A 79 -4.63 -6.20 1.45
C PHE A 79 -5.37 -5.36 0.40
N LEU A 80 -6.57 -4.87 0.72
CA LEU A 80 -7.34 -4.03 -0.19
C LEU A 80 -6.61 -2.71 -0.49
N ARG A 81 -6.04 -2.05 0.52
CA ARG A 81 -5.28 -0.81 0.33
C ARG A 81 -3.97 -1.06 -0.40
N ALA A 82 -3.22 -2.10 -0.03
CA ALA A 82 -1.97 -2.48 -0.68
C ALA A 82 -2.19 -2.77 -2.17
N ARG A 83 -3.23 -3.53 -2.52
CA ARG A 83 -3.63 -3.76 -3.91
C ARG A 83 -3.81 -2.43 -4.65
N SER A 84 -4.67 -1.56 -4.14
CA SER A 84 -4.99 -0.30 -4.82
C SER A 84 -3.76 0.60 -5.01
N LEU A 85 -2.86 0.64 -4.01
CA LEU A 85 -1.65 1.47 -4.07
C LEU A 85 -0.59 0.86 -4.98
N PHE A 86 -0.37 -0.46 -4.93
CA PHE A 86 0.54 -1.11 -5.88
C PHE A 86 0.03 -1.00 -7.32
N GLU A 87 -1.27 -1.17 -7.55
CA GLU A 87 -1.89 -0.90 -8.85
C GLU A 87 -1.67 0.55 -9.29
N PHE A 88 -1.84 1.51 -8.38
CA PHE A 88 -1.66 2.92 -8.68
C PHE A 88 -0.21 3.28 -9.06
N PHE A 89 0.76 2.82 -8.27
CA PHE A 89 2.17 3.14 -8.47
C PHE A 89 2.83 2.27 -9.56
N ILE A 90 2.70 0.95 -9.46
CA ILE A 90 3.43 0.01 -10.34
C ILE A 90 2.66 -0.20 -11.64
N GLY A 91 1.33 -0.31 -11.55
CA GLY A 91 0.37 -0.50 -12.63
C GLY A 91 0.93 -0.88 -13.99
N ARG A 92 1.29 -2.16 -14.21
CA ARG A 92 1.67 -2.70 -15.53
C ARG A 92 0.53 -3.55 -16.07
N GLY A 93 -0.09 -3.15 -17.17
CA GLY A 93 -1.13 -3.96 -17.79
C GLY A 93 -1.73 -3.36 -19.07
N ALA A 94 -2.34 -4.24 -19.88
CA ALA A 94 -3.08 -3.89 -21.09
C ALA A 94 -4.43 -3.20 -20.83
N MET A 95 -4.81 -3.03 -19.55
CA MET A 95 -6.02 -2.36 -19.09
C MET A 95 -5.67 -0.90 -18.72
N ASN A 96 -6.34 0.04 -19.39
CA ASN A 96 -5.97 1.45 -19.47
C ASN A 96 -6.52 2.27 -18.27
N TYR A 97 -5.84 2.27 -17.12
CA TYR A 97 -6.13 3.21 -16.01
C TYR A 97 -5.02 4.27 -15.89
N CYS A 98 -5.36 5.46 -15.38
CA CYS A 98 -4.36 6.52 -15.15
C CYS A 98 -3.58 6.24 -13.86
N HIS A 99 -2.28 6.00 -13.99
CA HIS A 99 -1.38 5.62 -12.89
C HIS A 99 -0.55 6.81 -12.40
N ALA A 100 0.23 6.62 -11.32
CA ALA A 100 1.12 7.63 -10.76
C ALA A 100 2.03 8.27 -11.82
N HIS A 101 2.59 7.44 -12.70
CA HIS A 101 3.42 7.87 -13.84
C HIS A 101 2.71 8.94 -14.69
N CYS A 102 1.47 8.70 -15.11
CA CYS A 102 0.72 9.63 -15.96
C CYS A 102 0.21 10.85 -15.19
N LEU A 103 -0.35 10.67 -13.99
CA LEU A 103 -0.96 11.77 -13.22
C LEU A 103 0.06 12.78 -12.71
N PHE A 104 1.23 12.31 -12.31
CA PHE A 104 2.30 13.17 -11.79
C PHE A 104 3.33 13.55 -12.86
N GLY A 105 3.12 13.14 -14.11
CA GLY A 105 3.98 13.51 -15.24
C GLY A 105 5.40 12.92 -15.12
N LEU A 106 5.53 11.72 -14.57
CA LEU A 106 6.82 11.12 -14.27
C LEU A 106 7.46 10.50 -15.52
N THR A 107 8.79 10.36 -15.52
CA THR A 107 9.49 9.66 -16.60
C THR A 107 9.47 8.15 -16.44
N ASN A 108 9.66 7.65 -15.22
CA ASN A 108 9.79 6.22 -14.95
C ASN A 108 8.50 5.61 -14.40
N GLN A 109 8.17 4.42 -14.89
CA GLN A 109 7.19 3.56 -14.25
C GLN A 109 7.86 2.72 -13.17
N PHE A 110 7.27 2.70 -11.98
CA PHE A 110 7.83 1.97 -10.85
C PHE A 110 7.77 0.45 -11.06
N GLY A 111 8.69 -0.26 -10.42
CA GLY A 111 8.68 -1.71 -10.35
C GLY A 111 8.99 -2.16 -8.94
N TYR A 112 8.38 -3.27 -8.54
CA TYR A 112 8.66 -3.88 -7.25
C TYR A 112 8.76 -5.39 -7.44
N ALA A 113 9.95 -5.94 -7.23
CA ALA A 113 10.28 -7.31 -7.64
C ALA A 113 9.36 -8.36 -7.02
N LYS A 114 8.88 -8.16 -5.78
CA LYS A 114 7.97 -9.10 -5.10
C LYS A 114 6.53 -9.03 -5.64
N TYR A 115 6.18 -7.91 -6.29
CA TYR A 115 4.87 -7.66 -6.92
C TYR A 115 4.86 -7.89 -8.43
N GLN A 116 6.00 -8.22 -9.05
CA GLN A 116 6.05 -8.54 -10.46
C GLN A 116 6.33 -10.03 -10.66
N PRO A 117 5.65 -10.70 -11.60
CA PRO A 117 6.02 -12.06 -11.96
C PRO A 117 7.46 -12.06 -12.48
N ALA A 118 8.25 -13.04 -12.02
CA ALA A 118 9.60 -13.23 -12.54
C ALA A 118 9.52 -13.47 -14.06
N GLN A 119 10.06 -12.52 -14.84
CA GLN A 119 10.05 -12.60 -16.29
C GLN A 119 10.74 -13.90 -16.76
N GLY A 120 10.03 -14.70 -17.58
CA GLY A 120 10.57 -15.92 -18.17
C GLY A 120 10.37 -17.21 -17.36
N VAL A 121 9.71 -17.15 -16.19
CA VAL A 121 9.32 -18.35 -15.44
C VAL A 121 7.82 -18.58 -15.64
N VAL A 122 7.45 -19.76 -16.15
CA VAL A 122 6.06 -20.26 -16.05
C VAL A 122 5.80 -20.45 -14.56
N SER A 123 5.31 -19.40 -13.90
CA SER A 123 5.31 -19.30 -12.45
C SER A 123 4.30 -20.28 -11.86
N THR A 124 4.82 -21.36 -11.30
CA THR A 124 4.08 -22.19 -10.34
C THR A 124 4.04 -21.54 -8.95
N THR A 125 4.77 -20.43 -8.76
CA THR A 125 4.85 -19.64 -7.53
C THR A 125 3.87 -18.47 -7.57
N THR A 126 2.93 -18.43 -6.63
CA THR A 126 2.05 -17.27 -6.47
C THR A 126 2.89 -16.06 -6.03
N ASP A 127 2.84 -14.94 -6.75
CA ASP A 127 3.53 -13.70 -6.37
C ASP A 127 2.58 -12.72 -5.63
N TRP A 128 3.08 -11.54 -5.23
CA TRP A 128 2.25 -10.58 -4.52
C TRP A 128 1.14 -10.01 -5.40
N ALA A 129 1.38 -9.80 -6.69
CA ALA A 129 0.32 -9.34 -7.60
C ALA A 129 -0.77 -10.40 -7.74
N ASP A 130 -0.40 -11.67 -7.92
CA ASP A 130 -1.37 -12.77 -8.01
C ASP A 130 -2.27 -12.84 -6.77
N VAL A 131 -1.71 -12.79 -5.55
CA VAL A 131 -2.56 -12.86 -4.34
C VAL A 131 -3.41 -11.62 -4.13
N LEU A 132 -2.92 -10.43 -4.50
CA LEU A 132 -3.65 -9.18 -4.31
C LEU A 132 -4.74 -9.00 -5.39
N HIS A 133 -4.54 -9.53 -6.60
CA HIS A 133 -5.48 -9.41 -7.72
C HIS A 133 -6.47 -10.56 -7.83
N VAL A 134 -6.01 -11.81 -7.71
CA VAL A 134 -6.85 -13.01 -7.83
C VAL A 134 -7.59 -13.31 -6.51
N GLY A 135 -7.11 -12.78 -5.38
CA GLY A 135 -7.59 -13.11 -4.03
C GLY A 135 -8.81 -12.34 -3.53
N SER A 136 -9.35 -11.38 -4.29
CA SER A 136 -10.43 -10.50 -3.82
C SER A 136 -11.86 -11.09 -3.93
N ILE A 137 -12.03 -12.41 -4.04
CA ILE A 137 -13.38 -13.01 -3.93
C ILE A 137 -13.72 -13.37 -2.48
N HIS A 138 -12.83 -13.99 -1.72
CA HIS A 138 -12.81 -14.08 -0.25
C HIS A 138 -11.41 -14.65 0.06
N LEU A 139 -10.71 -14.15 1.06
CA LEU A 139 -9.43 -14.73 1.53
C LEU A 139 -9.48 -16.26 1.41
N LYS A 140 -8.60 -16.85 0.56
CA LYS A 140 -8.46 -18.30 0.32
C LYS A 140 -8.62 -19.09 1.63
N ASP A 141 -9.05 -20.36 1.55
CA ASP A 141 -9.26 -21.25 2.71
C ASP A 141 -8.29 -20.92 3.85
N ARG A 142 -8.82 -20.28 4.90
CA ARG A 142 -8.03 -19.74 6.00
C ARG A 142 -7.34 -20.85 6.81
N GLY A 143 -7.75 -22.10 6.60
CA GLY A 143 -7.07 -23.29 7.12
C GLY A 143 -5.82 -23.70 6.33
N ARG A 144 -5.56 -23.11 5.15
CA ARG A 144 -4.42 -23.41 4.27
C ARG A 144 -3.89 -22.14 3.59
N PRO A 145 -3.22 -21.25 4.34
CA PRO A 145 -2.67 -20.02 3.77
C PRO A 145 -1.60 -20.32 2.72
N VAL A 146 -1.57 -19.52 1.66
CA VAL A 146 -0.50 -19.56 0.65
C VAL A 146 0.75 -18.94 1.25
N GLN A 147 1.91 -19.50 0.94
CA GLN A 147 3.20 -18.95 1.36
C GLN A 147 3.81 -18.06 0.29
N LEU A 148 4.34 -16.92 0.72
CA LEU A 148 4.95 -15.91 -0.14
C LEU A 148 6.28 -15.46 0.45
N VAL A 149 7.19 -15.04 -0.41
CA VAL A 149 8.42 -14.37 0.03
C VAL A 149 8.04 -12.98 0.57
N GLY A 150 8.27 -12.79 1.87
CA GLY A 150 8.08 -11.55 2.61
C GLY A 150 9.01 -10.43 2.18
N HIS A 151 8.79 -9.23 2.72
CA HIS A 151 9.59 -8.04 2.47
C HIS A 151 11.08 -8.27 2.80
N ASP A 152 11.34 -8.99 3.89
CA ASP A 152 12.67 -9.39 4.38
C ASP A 152 13.29 -10.60 3.65
N GLY A 153 12.61 -11.14 2.64
CA GLY A 153 13.06 -12.32 1.89
C GLY A 153 12.73 -13.66 2.54
N THR A 154 12.11 -13.67 3.73
CA THR A 154 11.69 -14.91 4.39
C THR A 154 10.35 -15.41 3.86
N LEU A 155 10.14 -16.72 3.83
CA LEU A 155 8.88 -17.30 3.39
C LEU A 155 7.85 -17.24 4.54
N LYS A 156 6.68 -16.61 4.29
CA LYS A 156 5.63 -16.40 5.30
C LYS A 156 4.26 -16.79 4.75
N ASP A 157 3.40 -17.26 5.65
CA ASP A 157 1.99 -17.46 5.34
C ASP A 157 1.34 -16.11 5.02
N LEU A 158 0.43 -16.06 4.03
CA LEU A 158 -0.23 -14.84 3.58
C LEU A 158 -0.86 -14.05 4.74
N ASN A 159 -1.44 -14.74 5.72
CA ASN A 159 -2.05 -14.10 6.89
C ASN A 159 -1.05 -13.42 7.84
N GLN A 160 0.26 -13.64 7.66
CA GLN A 160 1.36 -12.98 8.37
C GLN A 160 2.03 -11.85 7.57
N MET A 161 1.54 -11.58 6.35
CA MET A 161 2.12 -10.60 5.43
C MET A 161 1.60 -9.15 5.54
N PRO A 162 0.61 -8.75 6.39
CA PRO A 162 0.17 -7.34 6.42
C PRO A 162 1.30 -6.32 6.60
N GLY A 163 2.23 -6.57 7.54
CA GLY A 163 3.40 -5.72 7.73
C GLY A 163 4.35 -5.69 6.52
N ASP A 164 4.51 -6.83 5.84
CA ASP A 164 5.35 -6.94 4.63
C ASP A 164 4.79 -6.13 3.46
N PHE A 165 3.47 -6.20 3.22
CA PHE A 165 2.83 -5.39 2.16
C PHE A 165 2.93 -3.90 2.45
N ALA A 166 2.70 -3.49 3.69
CA ALA A 166 2.81 -2.09 4.10
C ALA A 166 4.23 -1.53 3.89
N LYS A 167 5.27 -2.31 4.24
CA LYS A 167 6.67 -1.96 3.96
C LYS A 167 6.97 -1.90 2.47
N GLY A 168 6.46 -2.84 1.68
CA GLY A 168 6.63 -2.80 0.22
C GLY A 168 6.01 -1.56 -0.42
N ILE A 169 4.86 -1.09 0.09
CA ILE A 169 4.27 0.18 -0.36
C ILE A 169 5.13 1.38 0.05
N LEU A 170 5.71 1.38 1.26
CA LEU A 170 6.64 2.43 1.68
C LEU A 170 7.87 2.50 0.77
N ASP A 171 8.44 1.36 0.38
CA ASP A 171 9.56 1.33 -0.57
C ASP A 171 9.17 1.98 -1.91
N VAL A 172 8.03 1.59 -2.47
CA VAL A 172 7.52 2.16 -3.73
C VAL A 172 7.19 3.65 -3.59
N TRP A 173 6.73 4.08 -2.42
CA TRP A 173 6.47 5.49 -2.15
C TRP A 173 7.77 6.31 -2.09
N VAL A 174 8.84 5.76 -1.52
CA VAL A 174 10.18 6.41 -1.54
C VAL A 174 10.72 6.50 -2.96
N ASP A 175 10.50 5.48 -3.80
CA ASP A 175 10.84 5.56 -5.24
C ASP A 175 10.05 6.70 -5.93
N PHE A 176 8.77 6.85 -5.58
CA PHE A 176 7.92 7.94 -6.07
C PHE A 176 8.42 9.33 -5.63
N GLU A 177 8.76 9.50 -4.35
CA GLU A 177 9.37 10.73 -3.83
C GLU A 177 10.67 11.06 -4.58
N THR A 178 11.53 10.06 -4.80
CA THR A 178 12.81 10.20 -5.48
C THR A 178 12.63 10.64 -6.93
N GLU A 179 11.67 10.04 -7.63
CA GLU A 179 11.38 10.36 -9.03
C GLU A 179 10.77 11.76 -9.20
N LEU A 180 9.92 12.21 -8.25
CA LEU A 180 9.44 13.59 -8.19
C LEU A 180 10.59 14.58 -8.02
N GLN A 181 11.52 14.28 -7.11
CA GLN A 181 12.69 15.12 -6.85
C GLN A 181 13.60 15.20 -8.08
N ALA A 182 13.87 14.06 -8.73
CA ALA A 182 14.72 13.97 -9.92
C ALA A 182 14.19 14.79 -11.11
N GLN A 183 12.87 14.92 -11.23
CA GLN A 183 12.21 15.70 -12.29
C GLN A 183 11.97 17.18 -11.93
N GLY A 184 12.47 17.63 -10.77
CA GLY A 184 12.34 19.02 -10.35
C GLY A 184 10.95 19.38 -9.81
N HIS A 185 10.12 18.40 -9.47
CA HIS A 185 8.82 18.61 -8.82
C HIS A 185 8.97 18.83 -7.30
N ALA A 186 9.83 19.77 -6.89
CA ALA A 186 10.23 19.97 -5.50
C ALA A 186 9.04 20.17 -4.53
N GLN A 187 8.01 20.90 -4.95
CA GLN A 187 6.80 21.07 -4.12
C GLN A 187 6.05 19.74 -3.92
N LEU A 188 5.89 18.95 -4.99
CA LEU A 188 5.19 17.66 -4.92
C LEU A 188 5.98 16.65 -4.11
N HIS A 189 7.30 16.66 -4.23
CA HIS A 189 8.20 15.87 -3.40
C HIS A 189 7.98 16.18 -1.92
N GLY A 190 8.02 17.47 -1.53
CA GLY A 190 7.78 17.87 -0.13
C GLY A 190 6.40 17.49 0.39
N MET A 191 5.36 17.54 -0.46
CA MET A 191 4.02 17.08 -0.09
C MET A 191 3.96 15.56 0.11
N ALA A 192 4.56 14.79 -0.80
CA ALA A 192 4.61 13.33 -0.73
C ALA A 192 5.39 12.84 0.49
N GLU A 193 6.53 13.47 0.77
CA GLU A 193 7.34 13.21 1.97
C GLU A 193 6.55 13.51 3.25
N ALA A 194 5.93 14.70 3.33
CA ALA A 194 5.12 15.07 4.50
C ALA A 194 3.97 14.08 4.74
N CYS A 195 3.30 13.63 3.67
CA CYS A 195 2.27 12.58 3.75
C CYS A 195 2.82 11.27 4.30
N ARG A 196 3.97 10.80 3.81
CA ARG A 196 4.59 9.56 4.28
C ARG A 196 4.99 9.65 5.74
N VAL A 197 5.68 10.72 6.13
CA VAL A 197 6.10 10.96 7.52
C VAL A 197 4.88 10.98 8.44
N LYS A 198 3.83 11.70 8.06
CA LYS A 198 2.60 11.78 8.87
C LYS A 198 1.88 10.43 8.95
N ALA A 199 1.81 9.66 7.88
CA ALA A 199 1.19 8.34 7.88
C ALA A 199 1.95 7.35 8.78
N VAL A 200 3.28 7.40 8.79
CA VAL A 200 4.14 6.62 9.69
C VAL A 200 3.91 7.04 11.15
N GLU A 201 3.88 8.34 11.43
CA GLU A 201 3.57 8.88 12.75
C GLU A 201 2.19 8.41 13.24
N ASP A 202 1.17 8.49 12.39
CA ASP A 202 -0.20 8.07 12.71
C ASP A 202 -0.28 6.58 13.02
N ALA A 203 0.40 5.74 12.27
CA ALA A 203 0.50 4.32 12.59
C ALA A 203 1.23 4.11 13.94
N GLY A 204 2.32 4.83 14.19
CA GLY A 204 3.04 4.78 15.46
C GLY A 204 2.17 5.15 16.67
N ASN A 205 1.29 6.15 16.51
CA ASN A 205 0.35 6.58 17.55
C ASN A 205 -0.66 5.47 17.94
N ILE A 206 -1.00 4.54 17.03
CA ILE A 206 -1.82 3.37 17.36
C ILE A 206 -1.10 2.47 18.37
N PHE A 207 0.19 2.18 18.14
CA PHE A 207 1.01 1.42 19.08
C PHE A 207 1.11 2.13 20.43
N ASP A 208 1.45 3.42 20.43
CA ASP A 208 1.66 4.19 21.66
C ASP A 208 0.36 4.26 22.49
N SER A 209 -0.79 4.43 21.83
CA SER A 209 -2.12 4.40 22.46
C SER A 209 -2.46 3.06 23.12
N VAL A 210 -2.10 1.94 22.48
CA VAL A 210 -2.34 0.60 23.05
C VAL A 210 -1.39 0.34 24.23
N MET A 211 -0.12 0.73 24.13
CA MET A 211 0.86 0.57 25.20
C MET A 211 0.51 1.39 26.45
N GLN A 212 0.04 2.64 26.27
CA GLN A 212 -0.40 3.48 27.37
C GLN A 212 -1.59 2.84 28.12
N ARG A 213 -2.55 2.27 27.38
CA ARG A 213 -3.71 1.57 27.96
C ARG A 213 -3.30 0.27 28.66
N ALA A 214 -2.43 -0.54 28.05
CA ALA A 214 -1.95 -1.78 28.65
C ALA A 214 -1.24 -1.53 29.99
N GLY A 215 -0.40 -0.48 30.07
CA GLY A 215 0.23 -0.05 31.31
C GLY A 215 -0.77 0.41 32.37
N ALA A 216 -1.84 1.11 31.97
CA ALA A 216 -2.89 1.58 32.88
C ALA A 216 -3.73 0.44 33.49
N TYR A 217 -3.89 -0.68 32.79
CA TYR A 217 -4.65 -1.84 33.26
C TYR A 217 -3.83 -2.87 34.05
N GLN A 218 -2.55 -2.60 34.35
CA GLN A 218 -1.62 -3.58 34.94
C GLN A 218 -1.64 -4.93 34.19
N ILE A 219 -1.96 -4.91 32.89
CA ILE A 219 -1.74 -6.07 32.03
C ILE A 219 -0.24 -6.06 31.82
N ALA A 220 0.47 -6.69 32.77
CA ALA A 220 1.88 -6.97 32.69
C ALA A 220 2.07 -7.87 31.47
N SER A 221 2.21 -7.29 30.28
CA SER A 221 2.60 -8.05 29.11
C SER A 221 4.08 -8.37 29.29
N THR A 222 4.36 -9.52 29.90
CA THR A 222 5.62 -10.25 29.75
C THR A 222 5.92 -10.59 28.27
N LYS A 223 5.00 -10.25 27.35
CA LYS A 223 5.14 -10.38 25.91
C LYS A 223 5.64 -9.08 25.29
N LYS A 224 6.66 -9.22 24.46
CA LYS A 224 7.19 -8.16 23.61
C LYS A 224 6.13 -7.81 22.56
N VAL A 225 5.72 -6.54 22.54
CA VAL A 225 4.81 -5.98 21.52
C VAL A 225 5.65 -5.22 20.49
N THR A 226 5.29 -5.30 19.21
CA THR A 226 6.08 -4.82 18.08
C THR A 226 5.51 -3.53 17.49
N LYS A 227 6.33 -2.49 17.43
CA LYS A 227 6.09 -1.28 16.64
C LYS A 227 6.66 -1.51 15.23
N LEU A 228 5.81 -1.41 14.20
CA LEU A 228 6.20 -1.69 12.81
C LEU A 228 6.90 -0.49 12.14
N PHE A 229 6.50 0.74 12.50
CA PHE A 229 6.92 1.99 11.88
C PHE A 229 7.33 3.02 12.93
#